data_AF-L7EUN3-F1
#
_entry.id   AF-L7EUN3-F1
#
_cell.length_a   1.000
_cell.length_b   1.000
_cell.length_c   1.000
_cell.angle_alpha   90.00
_cell.angle_beta   90.00
_cell.angle_gamma   90.00
#
_symmetry.space_group_name_H-M   'P 1'
#
loop_
_entity.id
_entity.type
_entity.pdbx_description
1 polymer ?
#
loop_
_entity_poly.entity_id
_entity_poly.type
_entity_poly.pdbx_seq_one_letter_code
_entity_poly.pdbx_strand_id
1 'polypeptide(L)'
;MTAHDYAWIRTSPLFRHMMESGYTLTSIRERTPREVLRAMTAEPRGTGEGTAGLIEADDAHRAEADHDYWDESYLAGAFSAPGENGDWTLVLGFDGGLGIAGACAETLAKGGRVVAHSTNGGKPMHFFHWFEDGELRTTFEGPSSRDGRTPDELVPLLREVGFPLTPEGEHDDSAPDVDRKAAVLALAERLTGIRVTESLLQDATYELGLVPEQHTADEWTGVVIDITDANGERLYREWTHEEIAAASDRARAEADAPVVITYNEPPVMDRSERDAGE
;
A
#
# COMPACT_ATOMS: atom_id res chain seq x y z
N MET A 1 -20.77 8.23 15.44
CA MET A 1 -20.68 7.67 14.09
C MET A 1 -19.90 6.39 14.16
N THR A 2 -20.35 5.38 13.43
CA THR A 2 -19.93 3.99 13.55
C THR A 2 -19.75 3.36 12.18
N ALA A 3 -19.29 2.11 12.14
CA ALA A 3 -19.18 1.34 10.89
C ALA A 3 -20.45 1.36 10.02
N HIS A 4 -21.65 1.49 10.61
CA HIS A 4 -22.90 1.54 9.85
C HIS A 4 -23.02 2.77 8.95
N ASP A 5 -22.45 3.91 9.34
CA ASP A 5 -22.49 5.16 8.57
C ASP A 5 -21.69 5.06 7.25
N TYR A 6 -20.84 4.03 7.15
CA TYR A 6 -19.97 3.72 6.03
C TYR A 6 -20.42 2.49 5.23
N ALA A 7 -21.64 2.00 5.42
CA ALA A 7 -22.16 0.84 4.68
C ALA A 7 -22.16 1.03 3.15
N TRP A 8 -22.08 2.27 2.66
CA TRP A 8 -22.01 2.63 1.24
C TRP A 8 -20.82 1.96 0.51
N ILE A 9 -19.73 1.65 1.24
CA ILE A 9 -18.53 1.04 0.65
C ILE A 9 -18.80 -0.33 0.01
N ARG A 10 -19.86 -1.03 0.45
CA ARG A 10 -20.22 -2.36 -0.07
C ARG A 10 -20.78 -2.30 -1.49
N THR A 11 -21.40 -1.19 -1.85
CA THR A 11 -22.04 -0.98 -3.15
C THR A 11 -21.26 -0.03 -4.05
N SER A 12 -20.28 0.69 -3.51
CA SER A 12 -19.48 1.66 -4.25
C SER A 12 -18.56 0.97 -5.28
N PRO A 13 -18.69 1.30 -6.57
CA PRO A 13 -17.74 0.87 -7.59
C PRO A 13 -16.34 1.44 -7.35
N LEU A 14 -16.24 2.68 -6.87
CA LEU A 14 -14.96 3.30 -6.53
C LEU A 14 -14.25 2.53 -5.41
N PHE A 15 -14.95 2.25 -4.31
CA PHE A 15 -14.35 1.55 -3.18
C PHE A 15 -13.97 0.11 -3.55
N ARG A 16 -14.76 -0.56 -4.42
CA ARG A 16 -14.36 -1.84 -4.99
C ARG A 16 -13.03 -1.74 -5.74
N HIS A 17 -12.89 -0.76 -6.63
CA HIS A 17 -11.63 -0.53 -7.34
C HIS A 17 -10.47 -0.26 -6.38
N MET A 18 -10.65 0.61 -5.38
CA MET A 18 -9.64 0.88 -4.34
C MET A 18 -9.21 -0.40 -3.60
N MET A 19 -10.16 -1.28 -3.26
CA MET A 19 -9.89 -2.55 -2.58
C MET A 19 -9.19 -3.58 -3.47
N GLU A 20 -9.42 -3.53 -4.78
CA GLU A 20 -8.79 -4.41 -5.77
C GLU A 20 -7.36 -3.96 -6.09
N SER A 21 -7.16 -2.67 -6.39
CA SER A 21 -5.86 -2.07 -6.70
C SER A 21 -4.94 -1.99 -5.47
N GLY A 22 -5.53 -1.93 -4.27
CA GLY A 22 -4.83 -1.47 -3.09
C GLY A 22 -4.81 0.05 -3.04
N TYR A 23 -4.96 0.58 -1.84
CA TYR A 23 -4.99 2.02 -1.64
C TYR A 23 -4.40 2.40 -0.29
N THR A 24 -3.96 3.64 -0.21
CA THR A 24 -3.73 4.35 1.04
C THR A 24 -4.53 5.64 1.04
N LEU A 25 -5.29 5.87 2.10
CA LEU A 25 -5.93 7.15 2.39
C LEU A 25 -5.28 7.76 3.63
N THR A 26 -4.61 8.90 3.46
CA THR A 26 -3.89 9.62 4.51
C THR A 26 -4.50 10.99 4.72
N SER A 27 -4.85 11.33 5.96
CA SER A 27 -5.31 12.66 6.36
C SER A 27 -4.22 13.36 7.17
N ILE A 28 -3.83 14.57 6.79
CA ILE A 28 -2.77 15.38 7.43
C ILE A 28 -3.35 16.73 7.85
N ARG A 29 -3.27 17.07 9.14
CA ARG A 29 -3.77 18.35 9.68
C ARG A 29 -2.85 19.51 9.33
N GLU A 30 -3.43 20.67 8.98
CA GLU A 30 -2.75 21.96 8.80
C GLU A 30 -1.60 21.96 7.80
N ARG A 31 -1.67 21.10 6.78
CA ARG A 31 -0.76 21.11 5.62
C ARG A 31 -1.56 21.29 4.34
N THR A 32 -0.97 21.96 3.37
CA THR A 32 -1.55 22.09 2.02
C THR A 32 -1.23 20.85 1.17
N PRO A 33 -2.03 20.54 0.13
CA PRO A 33 -1.78 19.42 -0.78
C PRO A 33 -0.38 19.43 -1.38
N ARG A 34 0.11 20.60 -1.81
CA ARG A 34 1.44 20.75 -2.41
C ARG A 34 2.58 20.57 -1.40
N GLU A 35 2.38 20.98 -0.14
CA GLU A 35 3.37 20.74 0.91
C GLU A 35 3.48 19.26 1.24
N VAL A 36 2.35 18.54 1.28
CA VAL A 36 2.33 17.10 1.51
C VAL A 36 2.99 16.35 0.37
N LEU A 37 2.59 16.60 -0.88
CA LEU A 37 3.20 15.96 -2.05
C LEU A 37 4.71 16.24 -2.14
N ARG A 38 5.14 17.47 -1.83
CA ARG A 38 6.57 17.81 -1.75
C ARG A 38 7.30 17.02 -0.66
N ALA A 39 6.69 16.87 0.52
CA ALA A 39 7.27 16.08 1.61
C ALA A 39 7.37 14.59 1.25
N MET A 40 6.47 14.09 0.41
CA MET A 40 6.52 12.76 -0.19
C MET A 40 7.51 12.66 -1.36
N THR A 41 8.30 13.72 -1.63
CA THR A 41 9.22 13.82 -2.77
C THR A 41 8.56 13.62 -4.13
N ALA A 42 7.25 13.88 -4.22
CA ALA A 42 6.49 13.64 -5.43
C ALA A 42 6.86 14.62 -6.55
N GLU A 43 7.03 14.11 -7.76
CA GLU A 43 7.14 14.93 -8.95
C GLU A 43 5.74 15.48 -9.32
N PRO A 44 5.54 16.81 -9.44
CA PRO A 44 4.23 17.37 -9.77
C PRO A 44 3.71 16.88 -11.13
N ARG A 45 2.45 16.42 -11.17
CA ARG A 45 1.76 15.93 -12.37
C ARG A 45 0.54 16.76 -12.76
N GLY A 46 0.42 17.97 -12.21
CA GLY A 46 -0.70 18.88 -12.48
C GLY A 46 -1.90 18.61 -11.59
N THR A 47 -3.11 18.67 -12.15
CA THR A 47 -4.36 18.48 -11.41
C THR A 47 -5.27 17.47 -12.09
N GLY A 48 -6.04 16.72 -11.31
CA GLY A 48 -7.06 15.78 -11.79
C GLY A 48 -8.42 16.09 -11.17
N GLU A 49 -9.48 16.04 -11.99
CA GLU A 49 -10.85 16.24 -11.50
C GLU A 49 -11.44 14.92 -10.99
N GLY A 50 -11.70 14.87 -9.69
CA GLY A 50 -12.25 13.71 -9.02
C GLY A 50 -11.33 12.50 -9.01
N THR A 51 -11.85 11.40 -8.46
CA THR A 51 -11.16 10.10 -8.56
C THR A 51 -11.02 9.63 -10.00
N ALA A 52 -11.87 10.07 -10.92
CA ALA A 52 -11.76 9.71 -12.33
C ALA A 52 -10.47 10.26 -12.95
N GLY A 53 -10.16 11.54 -12.72
CA GLY A 53 -8.92 12.15 -13.19
C GLY A 53 -7.67 11.56 -12.52
N LEU A 54 -7.79 11.19 -11.23
CA LEU A 54 -6.71 10.48 -10.53
C LEU A 54 -6.45 9.10 -11.14
N ILE A 55 -7.49 8.30 -11.37
CA ILE A 55 -7.38 6.96 -11.98
C ILE A 55 -6.83 7.04 -13.41
N GLU A 56 -7.30 8.00 -14.22
CA GLU A 56 -6.81 8.19 -15.59
C GLU A 56 -5.31 8.50 -15.62
N ALA A 57 -4.85 9.39 -14.73
CA ALA A 57 -3.44 9.73 -14.64
C ALA A 57 -2.58 8.55 -14.13
N ASP A 58 -3.12 7.75 -13.22
CA ASP A 58 -2.47 6.57 -12.66
C ASP A 58 -2.35 5.45 -13.72
N ASP A 59 -3.41 5.21 -14.50
CA ASP A 59 -3.41 4.28 -15.63
C ASP A 59 -2.45 4.74 -16.75
N ALA A 60 -2.38 6.05 -17.03
CA ALA A 60 -1.43 6.60 -17.98
C ALA A 60 0.02 6.35 -17.54
N HIS A 61 0.34 6.58 -16.26
CA HIS A 61 1.66 6.28 -15.70
C HIS A 61 2.02 4.80 -15.84
N ARG A 62 1.10 3.90 -15.46
CA ARG A 62 1.32 2.44 -15.60
C ARG A 62 1.49 1.97 -17.04
N ALA A 63 0.89 2.68 -18.01
CA ALA A 63 1.04 2.36 -19.42
C ALA A 63 2.37 2.85 -20.01
N GLU A 64 2.94 3.93 -19.45
CA GLU A 64 4.24 4.50 -19.85
C GLU A 64 5.42 3.80 -19.19
N ALA A 65 5.24 3.29 -17.97
CA ALA A 65 6.16 2.35 -17.35
C ALA A 65 6.15 1.05 -18.17
N ASP A 66 7.03 0.98 -19.18
CA ASP A 66 7.46 -0.30 -19.76
C ASP A 66 7.71 -1.27 -18.59
N HIS A 67 7.45 -2.57 -18.78
CA HIS A 67 7.49 -3.63 -17.75
C HIS A 67 8.83 -3.83 -16.99
N ASP A 68 9.64 -2.79 -16.77
CA ASP A 68 10.59 -2.71 -15.68
C ASP A 68 9.81 -2.90 -14.38
N TYR A 69 9.85 -4.15 -13.91
CA TYR A 69 9.31 -4.68 -12.67
C TYR A 69 9.75 -3.92 -11.39
N TRP A 70 10.47 -2.80 -11.54
CA TRP A 70 11.21 -2.06 -10.52
C TRP A 70 10.90 -0.56 -10.51
N ASP A 71 10.14 0.00 -11.47
CA ASP A 71 9.58 1.35 -11.30
C ASP A 71 8.33 1.26 -10.42
N GLU A 72 8.57 1.20 -9.11
CA GLU A 72 7.56 1.07 -8.07
C GLU A 72 6.97 2.44 -7.67
N SER A 73 7.18 3.49 -8.49
CA SER A 73 6.53 4.78 -8.29
C SER A 73 5.02 4.68 -8.47
N TYR A 74 4.29 5.47 -7.68
CA TYR A 74 2.83 5.48 -7.70
C TYR A 74 2.27 6.89 -7.78
N LEU A 75 1.10 7.03 -8.40
CA LEU A 75 0.43 8.32 -8.45
C LEU A 75 -0.36 8.56 -7.15
N ALA A 76 -0.15 9.74 -6.55
CA ALA A 76 -0.92 10.23 -5.43
C ALA A 76 -1.69 11.50 -5.81
N GLY A 77 -2.96 11.54 -5.41
CA GLY A 77 -3.78 12.74 -5.46
C GLY A 77 -3.96 13.33 -4.07
N ALA A 78 -3.76 14.64 -3.93
CA ALA A 78 -3.97 15.36 -2.68
C ALA A 78 -4.99 16.51 -2.84
N PHE A 79 -5.88 16.68 -1.86
CA PHE A 79 -6.83 17.81 -1.82
C PHE A 79 -7.13 18.23 -0.38
N SER A 80 -7.62 19.46 -0.20
CA SER A 80 -7.98 19.99 1.12
C SER A 80 -9.44 19.71 1.48
N ALA A 81 -9.70 19.38 2.74
CA ALA A 81 -11.03 19.29 3.30
C ALA A 81 -11.08 19.92 4.71
N PRO A 82 -12.20 20.55 5.08
CA PRO A 82 -12.38 21.04 6.45
C PRO A 82 -12.55 19.84 7.40
N GLY A 83 -11.91 19.91 8.57
CA GLY A 83 -12.02 18.89 9.61
C GLY A 83 -11.97 19.47 11.02
N GLU A 84 -11.74 18.59 11.98
CA GLU A 84 -11.56 18.96 13.37
C GLU A 84 -10.28 19.77 13.54
N ASN A 85 -10.38 20.90 14.25
CA ASN A 85 -9.25 21.76 14.59
C ASN A 85 -8.46 22.31 13.37
N GLY A 86 -9.12 22.50 12.24
CA GLY A 86 -8.54 23.20 11.09
C GLY A 86 -8.78 22.49 9.76
N ASP A 87 -8.10 22.97 8.73
CA ASP A 87 -8.08 22.31 7.43
C ASP A 87 -7.15 21.10 7.45
N TRP A 88 -7.55 20.09 6.69
CA TRP A 88 -6.81 18.86 6.50
C TRP A 88 -6.51 18.67 5.03
N THR A 89 -5.40 18.01 4.73
CA THR A 89 -5.14 17.46 3.41
C THR A 89 -5.41 15.96 3.43
N LEU A 90 -6.24 15.49 2.50
CA LEU A 90 -6.38 14.07 2.20
C LEU A 90 -5.49 13.73 1.02
N VAL A 91 -4.75 12.64 1.15
CA VAL A 91 -3.98 12.01 0.08
C VAL A 91 -4.56 10.64 -0.19
N LEU A 92 -4.93 10.39 -1.44
CA LEU A 92 -5.32 9.09 -1.95
C LEU A 92 -4.26 8.61 -2.94
N GLY A 93 -3.67 7.45 -2.67
CA GLY A 93 -2.75 6.77 -3.59
C GLY A 93 -3.24 5.37 -3.92
N PHE A 94 -3.03 4.93 -5.17
CA PHE A 94 -3.21 3.56 -5.63
C PHE A 94 -1.85 2.84 -5.62
N ASP A 95 -1.30 2.72 -4.42
CA ASP A 95 0.08 2.35 -4.11
C ASP A 95 0.23 0.88 -3.73
N GLY A 96 -0.78 0.04 -3.99
CA GLY A 96 -0.78 -1.33 -3.49
C GLY A 96 -0.72 -1.42 -1.95
N GLY A 97 -1.10 -0.35 -1.24
CA GLY A 97 -1.11 -0.27 0.23
C GLY A 97 0.25 -0.01 0.88
N LEU A 98 1.28 0.38 0.11
CA LEU A 98 2.63 0.69 0.62
C LEU A 98 2.62 1.83 1.65
N GLY A 99 1.68 2.76 1.52
CA GLY A 99 1.48 3.84 2.45
C GLY A 99 2.44 5.01 2.24
N ILE A 100 2.27 6.01 3.10
CA ILE A 100 3.25 7.08 3.24
C ILE A 100 4.42 6.56 4.09
N ALA A 101 5.66 6.81 3.66
CA ALA A 101 6.85 6.39 4.39
C ALA A 101 6.84 6.95 5.83
N GLY A 102 7.22 6.11 6.82
CA GLY A 102 7.15 6.46 8.24
C GLY A 102 7.83 7.78 8.60
N ALA A 103 9.06 8.00 8.12
CA ALA A 103 9.80 9.25 8.35
C ALA A 103 9.11 10.50 7.74
N CYS A 104 8.41 10.31 6.61
CA CYS A 104 7.60 11.36 5.99
C CYS A 104 6.36 11.64 6.86
N ALA A 105 5.65 10.61 7.30
CA ALA A 105 4.48 10.72 8.18
C ALA A 105 4.82 11.42 9.51
N GLU A 106 5.94 11.05 10.13
CA GLU A 106 6.45 11.72 11.35
C GLU A 106 6.74 13.21 11.09
N THR A 107 7.38 13.52 9.97
CA THR A 107 7.68 14.93 9.62
C THR A 107 6.41 15.74 9.36
N LEU A 108 5.42 15.14 8.70
CA LEU A 108 4.12 15.77 8.44
C LEU A 108 3.28 15.91 9.71
N ALA A 109 3.43 14.99 10.66
CA ALA A 109 2.73 15.04 11.95
C ALA A 109 3.33 16.03 12.95
N LYS A 110 4.53 16.61 12.71
CA LYS A 110 5.11 17.62 13.61
C LYS A 110 4.19 18.83 13.75
N GLY A 111 3.78 19.12 15.00
CA GLY A 111 2.82 20.17 15.33
C GLY A 111 1.39 19.90 14.87
N GLY A 112 1.08 18.65 14.49
CA GLY A 112 -0.16 18.27 13.84
C GLY A 112 -0.53 16.81 14.10
N ARG A 113 -1.39 16.27 13.23
CA ARG A 113 -1.87 14.89 13.27
C ARG A 113 -1.82 14.30 11.87
N VAL A 114 -1.43 13.02 11.79
CA VAL A 114 -1.58 12.20 10.58
C VAL A 114 -2.38 10.96 10.93
N VAL A 115 -3.41 10.67 10.13
CA VAL A 115 -4.20 9.43 10.22
C VAL A 115 -4.18 8.77 8.86
N ALA A 116 -3.65 7.55 8.78
CA ALA A 116 -3.57 6.79 7.54
C ALA A 116 -4.25 5.44 7.69
N HIS A 117 -4.91 4.98 6.64
CA HIS A 117 -5.32 3.58 6.53
C HIS A 117 -5.16 3.06 5.12
N SER A 118 -4.80 1.79 5.00
CA SER A 118 -4.48 1.18 3.71
C SER A 118 -4.99 -0.24 3.54
N THR A 119 -4.90 -0.74 2.32
CA THR A 119 -5.09 -2.14 1.95
C THR A 119 -4.18 -2.49 0.80
N ASN A 120 -3.66 -3.72 0.77
CA ASN A 120 -2.69 -4.14 -0.24
C ASN A 120 -3.26 -4.83 -1.47
N GLY A 121 -4.51 -4.51 -1.84
CA GLY A 121 -5.15 -5.00 -3.07
C GLY A 121 -5.47 -6.49 -3.05
N GLY A 122 -6.74 -6.86 -2.86
CA GLY A 122 -7.22 -8.25 -2.92
C GLY A 122 -6.67 -9.22 -1.85
N LYS A 123 -5.69 -8.81 -1.05
CA LYS A 123 -5.09 -9.55 0.07
C LYS A 123 -5.65 -9.02 1.41
N PRO A 124 -5.64 -9.85 2.47
CA PRO A 124 -6.26 -9.50 3.75
C PRO A 124 -5.39 -8.61 4.65
N MET A 125 -4.41 -7.86 4.11
CA MET A 125 -3.56 -6.98 4.92
C MET A 125 -4.10 -5.56 4.90
N HIS A 126 -4.33 -5.02 6.09
CA HIS A 126 -5.05 -3.77 6.28
C HIS A 126 -4.40 -2.98 7.40
N PHE A 127 -3.74 -1.86 7.09
CA PHE A 127 -3.07 -1.09 8.14
C PHE A 127 -3.85 0.14 8.54
N PHE A 128 -3.69 0.52 9.81
CA PHE A 128 -4.10 1.80 10.36
C PHE A 128 -2.92 2.41 11.10
N HIS A 129 -2.67 3.70 10.90
CA HIS A 129 -1.63 4.45 11.57
C HIS A 129 -2.16 5.79 12.08
N TRP A 130 -1.84 6.11 13.33
CA TRP A 130 -2.10 7.41 13.93
C TRP A 130 -0.81 8.00 14.49
N PHE A 131 -0.43 9.15 13.96
CA PHE A 131 0.68 9.97 14.42
C PHE A 131 0.15 11.28 15.03
N GLU A 132 0.77 11.71 16.11
CA GLU A 132 0.56 13.04 16.71
C GLU A 132 1.92 13.63 17.05
N ASP A 133 2.13 14.90 16.71
CA ASP A 133 3.36 15.65 17.04
C ASP A 133 4.66 14.97 16.59
N GLY A 134 4.59 14.23 15.48
CA GLY A 134 5.71 13.52 14.89
C GLY A 134 6.04 12.17 15.52
N GLU A 135 5.14 11.63 16.35
CA GLU A 135 5.32 10.34 17.03
C GLU A 135 4.19 9.37 16.62
N LEU A 136 4.55 8.14 16.27
CA LEU A 136 3.59 7.06 16.04
C LEU A 136 2.92 6.68 17.37
N ARG A 137 1.67 7.12 17.56
CA ARG A 137 0.89 6.86 18.77
C ARG A 137 0.32 5.45 18.77
N THR A 138 -0.36 5.09 17.69
CA THR A 138 -1.01 3.78 17.55
C THR A 138 -0.93 3.29 16.10
N THR A 139 -0.60 2.03 15.91
CA THR A 139 -0.71 1.32 14.64
C THR A 139 -1.27 -0.07 14.85
N PHE A 140 -1.99 -0.60 13.87
CA PHE A 140 -2.43 -1.99 13.88
C PHE A 140 -2.82 -2.51 12.49
N GLU A 141 -2.75 -3.83 12.33
CA GLU A 141 -3.46 -4.54 11.26
C GLU A 141 -4.85 -5.03 11.74
N GLY A 142 -4.88 -5.58 12.96
CA GLY A 142 -6.08 -5.97 13.67
C GLY A 142 -6.23 -5.13 14.94
N PRO A 143 -7.44 -4.62 15.26
CA PRO A 143 -7.61 -3.66 16.34
C PRO A 143 -7.28 -4.21 17.73
N SER A 144 -7.17 -5.54 17.92
CA SER A 144 -6.78 -6.20 19.18
C SER A 144 -5.27 -6.35 19.37
N SER A 145 -4.47 -6.16 18.31
CA SER A 145 -3.00 -6.20 18.34
C SER A 145 -2.46 -4.87 17.85
N ARG A 146 -2.11 -4.01 18.79
CA ARG A 146 -1.75 -2.60 18.55
C ARG A 146 -0.31 -2.35 18.99
N ASP A 147 0.41 -1.57 18.21
CA ASP A 147 1.76 -1.10 18.51
C ASP A 147 1.81 0.42 18.49
N GLY A 148 2.96 0.99 18.85
CA GLY A 148 3.18 2.43 18.94
C GLY A 148 3.50 2.88 20.35
N ARG A 149 3.55 4.19 20.56
CA ARG A 149 3.97 4.78 21.83
C ARG A 149 2.86 4.85 22.86
N THR A 150 1.61 4.91 22.41
CA THR A 150 0.39 4.85 23.22
C THR A 150 -0.63 3.90 22.58
N PRO A 151 -0.30 2.59 22.47
CA PRO A 151 -1.07 1.64 21.66
C PRO A 151 -2.52 1.45 22.13
N ASP A 152 -2.79 1.66 23.42
CA ASP A 152 -4.12 1.47 24.02
C ASP A 152 -4.96 2.74 24.11
N GLU A 153 -4.39 3.89 23.74
CA GLU A 153 -5.07 5.19 23.85
C GLU A 153 -6.38 5.24 23.03
N LEU A 154 -6.41 4.54 21.89
CA LEU A 154 -7.59 4.46 21.04
C LEU A 154 -8.60 3.37 21.43
N VAL A 155 -8.34 2.52 22.43
CA VAL A 155 -9.26 1.41 22.79
C VAL A 155 -10.70 1.87 23.04
N PRO A 156 -10.97 2.95 23.82
CA PRO A 156 -12.33 3.44 24.00
C PRO A 156 -12.98 3.82 22.67
N LEU A 157 -12.23 4.51 21.78
CA LEU A 157 -12.74 4.97 20.50
C LEU A 157 -12.98 3.82 19.51
N LEU A 158 -12.08 2.84 19.48
CA LEU A 158 -12.21 1.62 18.67
C LEU A 158 -13.52 0.89 19.01
N ARG A 159 -13.84 0.79 20.31
CA ARG A 159 -15.11 0.20 20.77
C ARG A 159 -16.31 1.02 20.34
N GLU A 160 -16.24 2.35 20.48
CA GLU A 160 -17.33 3.25 20.08
C GLU A 160 -17.66 3.16 18.58
N VAL A 161 -16.67 2.99 17.71
CA VAL A 161 -16.90 2.86 16.26
C VAL A 161 -17.36 1.46 15.85
N GLY A 162 -17.30 0.49 16.78
CA GLY A 162 -17.90 -0.83 16.66
C GLY A 162 -16.91 -1.99 16.65
N PHE A 163 -15.60 -1.79 16.85
CA PHE A 163 -14.69 -2.92 16.89
C PHE A 163 -15.01 -3.86 18.08
N PRO A 164 -14.95 -5.19 17.87
CA PRO A 164 -15.27 -6.19 18.88
C PRO A 164 -14.12 -6.30 19.90
N LEU A 165 -14.04 -5.31 20.80
CA LEU A 165 -13.03 -5.22 21.84
C LEU A 165 -13.63 -5.10 23.24
N THR A 166 -12.99 -5.76 24.20
CA THR A 166 -13.22 -5.57 25.63
C THR A 166 -12.72 -4.19 26.09
N PRO A 167 -13.12 -3.70 27.28
CA PRO A 167 -12.53 -2.49 27.86
C PRO A 167 -11.00 -2.51 27.99
N GLU A 168 -10.43 -3.70 28.14
CA GLU A 168 -9.00 -3.96 28.24
C GLU A 168 -8.31 -4.00 26.86
N GLY A 169 -9.08 -3.93 25.77
CA GLY A 169 -8.57 -3.90 24.40
C GLY A 169 -8.28 -5.28 23.81
N GLU A 170 -8.75 -6.36 24.44
CA GLU A 170 -8.71 -7.72 23.91
C GLU A 170 -9.88 -7.97 22.96
N HIS A 171 -9.80 -9.00 22.11
CA HIS A 171 -10.93 -9.35 21.24
C HIS A 171 -12.12 -9.87 22.06
N ASP A 172 -13.31 -9.33 21.79
CA ASP A 172 -14.56 -9.78 22.40
C ASP A 172 -15.29 -10.75 21.46
N ASP A 173 -15.15 -12.06 21.71
CA ASP A 173 -15.80 -13.13 20.96
C ASP A 173 -17.35 -13.08 21.06
N SER A 174 -17.91 -12.34 22.02
CA SER A 174 -19.35 -12.20 22.19
C SER A 174 -19.95 -11.03 21.41
N ALA A 175 -19.11 -10.11 20.93
CA ALA A 175 -19.54 -8.96 20.16
C ALA A 175 -19.92 -9.36 18.72
N PRO A 176 -20.90 -8.68 18.10
CA PRO A 176 -21.24 -8.93 16.71
C PRO A 176 -20.07 -8.59 15.78
N ASP A 177 -19.93 -9.36 14.69
CA ASP A 177 -18.95 -9.03 13.66
C ASP A 177 -19.32 -7.71 12.97
N VAL A 178 -18.29 -6.95 12.61
CA VAL A 178 -18.43 -5.64 11.98
C VAL A 178 -17.61 -5.54 10.71
N ASP A 179 -18.09 -4.73 9.79
CA ASP A 179 -17.34 -4.38 8.60
C ASP A 179 -16.09 -3.57 9.01
N ARG A 180 -14.94 -4.26 9.07
CA ARG A 180 -13.70 -3.68 9.59
C ARG A 180 -13.29 -2.43 8.82
N LYS A 181 -13.49 -2.41 7.50
CA LYS A 181 -13.15 -1.24 6.68
C LYS A 181 -14.07 -0.06 6.96
N ALA A 182 -15.36 -0.32 7.12
CA ALA A 182 -16.31 0.70 7.54
C ALA A 182 -15.99 1.24 8.95
N ALA A 183 -15.57 0.37 9.87
CA ALA A 183 -15.15 0.76 11.22
C ALA A 183 -13.85 1.60 11.23
N VAL A 184 -12.87 1.29 10.37
CA VAL A 184 -11.66 2.09 10.20
C VAL A 184 -11.98 3.49 9.64
N LEU A 185 -12.88 3.58 8.65
CA LEU A 185 -13.30 4.88 8.13
C LEU A 185 -14.01 5.72 9.20
N ALA A 186 -14.85 5.08 10.03
CA ALA A 186 -15.48 5.73 11.16
C ALA A 186 -14.45 6.20 12.21
N LEU A 187 -13.43 5.38 12.49
CA LEU A 187 -12.31 5.76 13.36
C LEU A 187 -11.55 6.97 12.81
N ALA A 188 -11.28 6.99 11.50
CA ALA A 188 -10.60 8.10 10.86
C ALA A 188 -11.44 9.39 10.98
N GLU A 189 -12.75 9.35 10.69
CA GLU A 189 -13.62 10.52 10.87
C GLU A 189 -13.66 10.98 12.34
N ARG A 190 -13.62 10.07 13.32
CA ARG A 190 -13.56 10.45 14.73
C ARG A 190 -12.29 11.19 15.12
N LEU A 191 -11.17 10.91 14.47
CA LEU A 191 -9.87 11.52 14.76
C LEU A 191 -9.59 12.78 13.94
N THR A 192 -10.25 12.93 12.80
CA THR A 192 -10.00 14.02 11.85
C THR A 192 -11.18 14.97 11.71
N GLY A 193 -12.39 14.57 12.12
CA GLY A 193 -13.63 15.27 11.83
C GLY A 193 -14.09 15.19 10.37
N ILE A 194 -13.38 14.46 9.50
CA ILE A 194 -13.66 14.42 8.06
C ILE A 194 -14.51 13.21 7.72
N ARG A 195 -15.73 13.46 7.25
CA ARG A 195 -16.59 12.40 6.73
C ARG A 195 -16.19 12.00 5.31
N VAL A 196 -15.37 10.97 5.19
CA VAL A 196 -15.05 10.39 3.89
C VAL A 196 -16.31 9.78 3.26
N THR A 197 -16.68 10.26 2.07
CA THR A 197 -17.82 9.73 1.29
C THR A 197 -17.37 9.50 -0.14
N GLU A 198 -18.11 8.68 -0.88
CA GLU A 198 -17.85 8.50 -2.32
C GLU A 198 -17.87 9.85 -3.06
N SER A 199 -18.87 10.71 -2.79
CA SER A 199 -18.95 12.05 -3.37
C SER A 199 -17.79 12.96 -2.99
N LEU A 200 -17.30 12.90 -1.74
CA LEU A 200 -16.14 13.71 -1.33
C LEU A 200 -14.92 13.37 -2.19
N LEU A 201 -14.69 12.08 -2.46
CA LEU A 201 -13.55 11.64 -3.27
C LEU A 201 -13.80 11.90 -4.77
N GLN A 202 -15.02 11.70 -5.25
CA GLN A 202 -15.36 11.87 -6.67
C GLN A 202 -15.41 13.33 -7.12
N ASP A 203 -15.77 14.25 -6.24
CA ASP A 203 -16.01 15.65 -6.60
C ASP A 203 -14.80 16.56 -6.27
N ALA A 204 -13.77 16.03 -5.60
CA ALA A 204 -12.58 16.80 -5.24
C ALA A 204 -11.68 17.07 -6.46
N THR A 205 -11.11 18.27 -6.54
CA THR A 205 -10.00 18.55 -7.45
C THR A 205 -8.69 18.17 -6.76
N TYR A 206 -7.99 17.20 -7.33
CA TYR A 206 -6.73 16.68 -6.81
C TYR A 206 -5.54 17.44 -7.40
N GLU A 207 -4.61 17.86 -6.54
CA GLU A 207 -3.23 18.10 -6.95
C GLU A 207 -2.55 16.73 -7.10
N LEU A 208 -1.93 16.47 -8.25
CA LEU A 208 -1.34 15.18 -8.57
C LEU A 208 0.17 15.21 -8.40
N GLY A 209 0.73 14.13 -7.86
CA GLY A 209 2.16 13.92 -7.77
C GLY A 209 2.53 12.47 -7.99
N LEU A 210 3.58 12.23 -8.77
CA LEU A 210 4.19 10.91 -8.89
C LEU A 210 5.17 10.72 -7.74
N VAL A 211 4.81 9.84 -6.81
CA VAL A 211 5.60 9.55 -5.62
C VAL A 211 6.60 8.45 -5.97
N PRO A 212 7.92 8.68 -5.83
CA PRO A 212 8.88 7.60 -6.00
C PRO A 212 8.68 6.59 -4.87
N GLU A 213 8.84 5.29 -5.15
CA GLU A 213 8.93 4.33 -4.05
C GLU A 213 10.12 4.73 -3.18
N GLN A 214 9.86 4.98 -1.89
CA GLN A 214 10.95 5.11 -0.94
C GLN A 214 11.39 3.69 -0.62
N HIS A 215 12.30 3.15 -1.41
CA HIS A 215 13.22 2.17 -0.85
C HIS A 215 13.76 2.81 0.43
N THR A 216 13.50 2.19 1.58
CA THR A 216 14.28 2.47 2.78
C THR A 216 15.71 2.08 2.46
N ALA A 217 16.41 2.99 1.80
CA ALA A 217 17.85 3.07 1.79
C ALA A 217 18.23 3.79 3.10
N ASP A 218 18.00 3.21 4.27
CA ASP A 218 19.06 2.37 4.82
C ASP A 218 19.71 1.56 3.71
N GLU A 219 20.70 2.15 3.03
CA GLU A 219 21.56 1.48 2.04
C GLU A 219 21.84 0.06 2.55
N TRP A 220 21.10 -0.94 2.06
CA TRP A 220 21.29 -2.30 2.50
C TRP A 220 22.66 -2.68 1.95
N THR A 221 23.69 -2.65 2.79
CA THR A 221 25.07 -2.92 2.34
C THR A 221 25.23 -4.38 1.90
N GLY A 222 24.32 -5.25 2.32
CA GLY A 222 24.29 -6.65 1.94
C GLY A 222 23.13 -7.44 2.55
N VAL A 223 22.98 -8.68 2.09
CA VAL A 223 22.02 -9.67 2.59
C VAL A 223 22.78 -10.79 3.29
N VAL A 224 22.39 -11.11 4.52
CA VAL A 224 22.88 -12.29 5.25
C VAL A 224 21.77 -13.33 5.32
N ILE A 225 22.05 -14.52 4.78
CA ILE A 225 21.24 -15.72 4.99
C ILE A 225 21.92 -16.54 6.08
N ASP A 226 21.28 -16.64 7.23
CA ASP A 226 21.70 -17.47 8.35
C ASP A 226 20.56 -18.43 8.73
N ILE A 227 20.65 -19.66 8.24
CA ILE A 227 19.62 -20.69 8.44
C ILE A 227 20.27 -21.86 9.15
N THR A 228 19.68 -22.32 10.25
CA THR A 228 20.06 -23.58 10.88
C THR A 228 18.94 -24.60 10.64
N ASP A 229 19.29 -25.76 10.10
CA ASP A 229 18.33 -26.82 9.83
C ASP A 229 17.93 -27.58 11.12
N ALA A 230 17.00 -28.51 10.99
CA ALA A 230 16.52 -29.32 12.12
C ALA A 230 17.58 -30.27 12.72
N ASN A 231 18.69 -30.51 11.99
CA ASN A 231 19.83 -31.32 12.44
C ASN A 231 20.93 -30.48 13.08
N GLY A 232 20.76 -29.15 13.14
CA GLY A 232 21.76 -28.22 13.67
C GLY A 232 22.82 -27.82 12.64
N GLU A 233 22.68 -28.17 11.36
CA GLU A 233 23.56 -27.72 10.29
C GLU A 233 23.22 -26.27 9.90
N ARG A 234 24.23 -25.40 9.96
CA ARG A 234 24.08 -23.96 9.69
C ARG A 234 24.55 -23.61 8.28
N LEU A 235 23.67 -23.00 7.49
CA LEU A 235 23.99 -22.28 6.27
C LEU A 235 24.14 -20.79 6.61
N TYR A 236 25.38 -20.29 6.52
CA TYR A 236 25.68 -18.87 6.59
C TYR A 236 26.20 -18.39 5.23
N ARG A 237 25.57 -17.38 4.65
CA ARG A 237 26.06 -16.67 3.46
C ARG A 237 25.77 -15.20 3.55
N GLU A 238 26.68 -14.41 3.00
CA GLU A 238 26.59 -12.96 2.95
C GLU A 238 26.89 -12.51 1.52
N TRP A 239 26.08 -11.60 1.00
CA TRP A 239 26.31 -10.94 -0.28
C TRP A 239 26.23 -9.45 -0.09
N THR A 240 27.14 -8.71 -0.71
CA THR A 240 27.07 -7.26 -0.77
C THR A 240 26.00 -6.79 -1.75
N HIS A 241 25.54 -5.55 -1.58
CA HIS A 241 24.63 -4.92 -2.54
C HIS A 241 25.17 -4.96 -3.97
N GLU A 242 26.45 -4.63 -4.17
CA GLU A 242 27.07 -4.61 -5.50
C GLU A 242 27.06 -6.00 -6.16
N GLU A 243 27.30 -7.07 -5.39
CA GLU A 243 27.26 -8.44 -5.91
C GLU A 243 25.85 -8.86 -6.31
N ILE A 244 24.83 -8.45 -5.54
CA ILE A 244 23.42 -8.71 -5.85
C ILE A 244 22.99 -7.89 -7.07
N ALA A 245 23.32 -6.60 -7.11
CA ALA A 245 23.01 -5.74 -8.25
C ALA A 245 23.65 -6.27 -9.53
N ALA A 246 24.94 -6.63 -9.50
CA ALA A 246 25.62 -7.21 -10.65
C ALA A 246 25.05 -8.57 -11.06
N ALA A 247 24.57 -9.38 -10.11
CA ALA A 247 23.88 -10.64 -10.42
C ALA A 247 22.51 -10.40 -11.06
N SER A 248 21.76 -9.41 -10.57
CA SER A 248 20.48 -8.99 -11.13
C SER A 248 20.65 -8.43 -12.55
N ASP A 249 21.65 -7.57 -12.78
CA ASP A 249 21.97 -7.03 -14.11
C ASP A 249 22.33 -8.12 -15.11
N ARG A 250 23.09 -9.15 -14.68
CA ARG A 250 23.40 -10.31 -15.53
C ARG A 250 22.13 -11.11 -15.84
N ALA A 251 21.30 -11.39 -14.84
CA ALA A 251 20.04 -12.09 -15.05
C ALA A 251 19.10 -11.33 -15.99
N ARG A 252 19.09 -9.98 -15.90
CA ARG A 252 18.36 -9.09 -16.83
C ARG A 252 18.89 -9.23 -18.26
N ALA A 253 20.20 -9.11 -18.45
CA ALA A 253 20.81 -9.27 -19.77
C ALA A 253 20.57 -10.66 -20.38
N GLU A 254 20.46 -11.71 -19.56
CA GLU A 254 20.11 -13.06 -19.99
C GLU A 254 18.63 -13.21 -20.32
N ALA A 255 17.73 -12.60 -19.56
CA ALA A 255 16.28 -12.62 -19.80
C ALA A 255 15.89 -11.85 -21.08
N ASP A 256 16.57 -10.72 -21.34
CA ASP A 256 16.34 -9.88 -22.53
C ASP A 256 17.02 -10.44 -23.79
N ALA A 257 17.81 -11.52 -23.65
CA ALA A 257 18.45 -12.15 -24.79
C ALA A 257 17.40 -12.84 -25.68
N PRO A 258 17.41 -12.62 -27.01
CA PRO A 258 16.43 -13.20 -27.90
C PRO A 258 16.54 -14.73 -27.91
N VAL A 259 15.44 -15.42 -27.60
CA VAL A 259 15.34 -16.88 -27.63
C VAL A 259 15.44 -17.36 -29.09
N VAL A 260 16.58 -17.94 -29.46
CA VAL A 260 16.76 -18.56 -30.79
C VAL A 260 16.16 -19.97 -30.76
N ILE A 261 14.96 -20.13 -31.32
CA ILE A 261 14.36 -21.45 -31.56
C ILE A 261 15.02 -22.06 -32.80
N THR A 262 15.89 -23.05 -32.62
CA THR A 262 16.42 -23.87 -33.72
C THR A 262 15.50 -25.06 -33.98
N TYR A 263 14.86 -25.10 -35.15
CA TYR A 263 14.16 -26.29 -35.62
C TYR A 263 15.17 -27.31 -36.14
N ASN A 264 15.28 -28.47 -35.49
CA ASN A 264 15.97 -29.62 -36.04
C ASN A 264 15.06 -30.30 -37.07
N GLU A 265 15.48 -30.36 -38.33
CA GLU A 265 14.80 -31.17 -39.35
C GLU A 265 14.85 -32.66 -38.96
N PRO A 266 13.72 -33.40 -39.07
CA PRO A 266 13.69 -34.80 -38.72
C PRO A 266 14.44 -35.68 -39.74
N PRO A 267 15.14 -36.74 -39.30
CA PRO A 267 15.93 -37.59 -40.17
C PRO A 267 15.03 -38.46 -41.06
N VAL A 268 15.39 -38.56 -42.35
CA VAL A 268 14.74 -39.42 -43.35
C VAL A 268 14.94 -40.88 -42.97
N MET A 269 13.84 -41.58 -42.64
CA MET A 269 13.84 -43.02 -42.38
C MET A 269 13.75 -43.82 -43.67
N ASP A 270 14.80 -44.58 -43.94
CA ASP A 270 14.94 -45.59 -44.99
C ASP A 270 13.92 -46.74 -44.77
N ARG A 271 13.18 -47.12 -45.81
CA ARG A 271 12.22 -48.23 -45.78
C ARG A 271 12.81 -49.43 -46.49
N SER A 272 13.31 -50.40 -45.73
CA SER A 272 13.55 -51.76 -46.20
C SER A 272 13.01 -52.80 -45.21
N GLU A 273 11.92 -53.43 -45.67
CA GLU A 273 11.48 -54.84 -45.52
C GLU A 273 11.50 -55.53 -44.14
N ARG A 274 10.32 -56.05 -43.75
CA ARG A 274 10.09 -57.46 -43.36
C ARG A 274 8.60 -57.72 -43.07
N ASP A 275 8.00 -58.61 -43.86
CA ASP A 275 6.83 -59.44 -43.50
C ASP A 275 7.15 -60.83 -44.09
N ALA A 276 7.59 -61.79 -43.27
CA ALA A 276 6.79 -62.80 -42.55
C ALA A 276 6.57 -64.06 -43.41
N GLY A 277 7.13 -65.17 -42.94
CA GLY A 277 7.10 -66.49 -43.57
C GLY A 277 5.82 -67.28 -43.30
N GLU A 278 5.64 -68.32 -44.12
CA GLU A 278 4.62 -69.39 -44.06
C GLU A 278 4.61 -70.18 -42.74
#